data_AF-A0A960MCI2-F1
#
_entry.id   AF-A0A960MCI2-F1
#
_cell.length_a   1.000
_cell.length_b   1.000
_cell.length_c   1.000
_cell.angle_alpha   90.00
_cell.angle_beta   90.00
_cell.angle_gamma   90.00
#
_symmetry.space_group_name_H-M   'P 1'
#
loop_
_entity.id
_entity.type
_entity.pdbx_description
1 polymer ?
#
loop_
_entity_poly.entity_id
_entity_poly.type
_entity_poly.pdbx_seq_one_letter_code
_entity_poly.pdbx_strand_id
1 'polypeptide(L)'
;IPVIIAVPGLIALAKFPELESGDQALPTLVSAVLPPGIRGLFLAAFVAALMSSVDSYLNSAATLVTNDLYLRHVNHQASDHRLLVVGRAVTVFLMFWAVGFAFLVKWMDESGKASGIYAIFQTLMAFFQGPALATILCGFLWKRATGPGALAGFFVGMATSVGLFAANQWHESLGIAPLFQVPEPFLYFSVWAFLSALLVIIVVSLLTKPEPPEKTAFLNRTAS
;
A
#
# COMPACT_ATOMS: atom_id res chain seq x y z
N ILE A 1 -15.96 -3.01 -0.15
CA ILE A 1 -16.18 -1.54 -0.19
C ILE A 1 -17.38 -1.24 0.71
N PRO A 2 -17.28 -0.31 1.68
CA PRO A 2 -18.40 0.08 2.52
C PRO A 2 -19.62 0.51 1.69
N VAL A 3 -20.83 0.14 2.11
CA VAL A 3 -22.09 0.46 1.42
C VAL A 3 -22.23 1.96 1.15
N ILE A 4 -21.78 2.79 2.10
CA ILE A 4 -21.81 4.26 2.00
C ILE A 4 -20.96 4.84 0.86
N ILE A 5 -19.99 4.09 0.34
CA ILE A 5 -19.13 4.51 -0.79
C ILE A 5 -19.64 3.89 -2.10
N ALA A 6 -20.02 2.61 -2.07
CA ALA A 6 -20.45 1.89 -3.27
C ALA A 6 -21.79 2.39 -3.81
N VAL A 7 -22.77 2.65 -2.93
CA VAL A 7 -24.13 3.03 -3.35
C VAL A 7 -24.14 4.38 -4.09
N PRO A 8 -23.51 5.46 -3.60
CA PRO A 8 -23.40 6.70 -4.36
C PRO A 8 -22.72 6.50 -5.72
N GLY A 9 -21.67 5.68 -5.80
CA GLY A 9 -21.01 5.35 -7.08
C GLY A 9 -21.95 4.68 -8.09
N LEU A 10 -22.76 3.71 -7.63
CA LEU A 10 -23.76 3.04 -8.48
C LEU A 10 -24.88 3.98 -8.91
N ILE A 11 -25.35 4.87 -8.03
CA ILE A 11 -26.37 5.88 -8.37
C ILE A 11 -25.81 6.87 -9.41
N ALA A 12 -24.55 7.29 -9.24
CA ALA A 12 -23.88 8.16 -10.20
C ALA A 12 -23.77 7.49 -11.57
N LEU A 13 -23.38 6.22 -11.63
CA LEU A 13 -23.30 5.45 -12.88
C LEU A 13 -24.66 5.35 -13.58
N ALA A 14 -25.74 5.10 -12.84
CA ALA A 14 -27.09 5.03 -13.40
C ALA A 14 -27.62 6.39 -13.90
N LYS A 15 -27.24 7.49 -13.24
CA LYS A 15 -27.71 8.85 -13.56
C LYS A 15 -26.85 9.56 -14.61
N PHE A 16 -25.58 9.21 -14.70
CA PHE A 16 -24.58 9.83 -15.58
C PHE A 16 -23.82 8.75 -16.35
N PRO A 17 -24.46 8.07 -17.31
CA PRO A 17 -23.86 6.97 -18.07
C PRO A 17 -22.71 7.42 -18.99
N GLU A 18 -22.58 8.72 -19.26
CA GLU A 18 -21.51 9.32 -20.07
C GLU A 18 -20.22 9.60 -19.29
N LEU A 19 -20.15 9.25 -18.00
CA LEU A 19 -18.93 9.43 -17.21
C LEU A 19 -17.82 8.50 -17.71
N GLU A 20 -16.78 9.08 -18.29
CA GLU A 20 -15.59 8.36 -18.76
C GLU A 20 -14.73 7.82 -17.61
N SER A 21 -14.77 8.46 -16.44
CA SER A 21 -13.96 8.09 -15.27
C SER A 21 -14.81 7.85 -14.03
N GLY A 22 -14.65 6.66 -13.42
CA GLY A 22 -15.29 6.31 -12.15
C GLY A 22 -14.85 7.20 -10.99
N ASP A 23 -13.67 7.81 -11.06
CA ASP A 23 -13.16 8.69 -10.01
C ASP A 23 -13.94 10.02 -9.93
N GLN A 24 -14.61 10.41 -11.02
CA GLN A 24 -15.44 11.62 -11.09
C GLN A 24 -16.89 11.39 -10.66
N ALA A 25 -17.28 10.14 -10.39
CA ALA A 25 -18.66 9.77 -10.08
C ALA A 25 -19.19 10.48 -8.83
N LEU A 26 -18.42 10.47 -7.74
CA LEU A 26 -18.82 11.08 -6.48
C LEU A 26 -18.89 12.63 -6.57
N PRO A 27 -17.86 13.34 -7.07
CA PRO A 27 -17.94 14.80 -7.26
C PRO A 27 -19.12 15.24 -8.12
N THR A 28 -19.39 14.51 -9.21
CA THR A 28 -20.50 14.81 -10.13
C THR A 28 -21.86 14.62 -9.45
N LEU A 29 -22.04 13.52 -8.73
CA LEU A 29 -23.29 13.25 -8.03
C LEU A 29 -23.58 14.29 -6.93
N VAL A 30 -22.57 14.62 -6.12
CA VAL A 30 -22.67 15.65 -5.07
C VAL A 30 -23.05 17.00 -5.68
N SER A 31 -22.43 17.35 -6.81
CA SER A 31 -22.71 18.60 -7.52
C SER A 31 -24.08 18.63 -8.21
N ALA A 32 -24.69 17.49 -8.48
CA ALA A 32 -26.00 17.42 -9.10
C ALA A 32 -27.15 17.30 -8.08
N VAL A 33 -26.90 16.73 -6.91
CA VAL A 33 -27.94 16.40 -5.93
C VAL A 33 -28.01 17.41 -4.78
N LEU A 34 -26.87 17.92 -4.30
CA LEU A 34 -26.87 18.77 -3.12
C LEU A 34 -27.19 20.23 -3.45
N PRO A 35 -28.05 20.89 -2.64
CA PRO A 35 -28.33 22.31 -2.78
C PRO A 35 -27.11 23.18 -2.41
N PRO A 36 -27.10 24.46 -2.81
CA PRO A 36 -26.10 25.41 -2.35
C PRO A 36 -26.10 25.48 -0.81
N GLY A 37 -24.94 25.76 -0.21
CA GLY A 37 -24.73 25.66 1.24
C GLY A 37 -24.34 24.24 1.68
N ILE A 38 -25.23 23.24 1.52
CA ILE A 38 -24.93 21.85 1.90
C ILE A 38 -23.78 21.27 1.06
N ARG A 39 -23.72 21.62 -0.22
CA ARG A 39 -22.57 21.25 -1.08
C ARG A 39 -21.25 21.77 -0.53
N GLY A 40 -21.23 23.01 -0.04
CA GLY A 40 -20.04 23.62 0.57
C GLY A 40 -19.67 22.93 1.87
N LEU A 41 -20.67 22.61 2.71
CA LEU A 41 -20.46 21.85 3.94
C LEU A 41 -19.90 20.45 3.68
N PHE A 42 -20.42 19.75 2.67
CA PHE A 42 -19.91 18.44 2.25
C PHE A 42 -18.44 18.54 1.80
N LEU A 43 -18.11 19.51 0.94
CA LEU A 43 -16.74 19.71 0.48
C LEU A 43 -15.80 20.03 1.65
N ALA A 44 -16.22 20.89 2.58
CA ALA A 44 -15.44 21.22 3.78
C ALA A 44 -15.19 19.99 4.65
N ALA A 45 -16.23 19.19 4.93
CA ALA A 45 -16.11 17.97 5.70
C ALA A 45 -15.21 16.92 5.01
N PHE A 46 -15.33 16.81 3.68
CA PHE A 46 -14.51 15.91 2.87
C PHE A 46 -13.03 16.29 2.93
N VAL A 47 -12.71 17.57 2.71
CA VAL A 47 -11.33 18.07 2.80
C VAL A 47 -10.77 17.90 4.22
N ALA A 48 -11.57 18.18 5.26
CA ALA A 48 -11.15 17.98 6.64
C ALA A 48 -10.84 16.50 6.96
N ALA A 49 -11.67 15.57 6.47
CA ALA A 49 -11.42 14.13 6.64
C ALA A 49 -10.16 13.65 5.90
N LEU A 50 -9.90 14.18 4.71
CA LEU A 50 -8.68 13.91 3.95
C LEU A 50 -7.43 14.43 4.68
N MET A 51 -7.49 15.67 5.18
CA MET A 51 -6.39 16.27 5.95
C MET A 51 -6.06 15.42 7.19
N SER A 52 -7.06 14.99 7.94
CA SER A 52 -6.86 14.12 9.11
C SER A 52 -6.16 12.81 8.76
N SER A 53 -6.50 12.19 7.63
CA SER A 53 -5.86 10.95 7.18
C SER A 53 -4.41 11.18 6.75
N VAL A 54 -4.16 12.25 5.99
CA VAL A 54 -2.81 12.64 5.56
C VAL A 54 -1.92 12.95 6.76
N ASP A 55 -2.43 13.70 7.75
CA ASP A 55 -1.70 14.02 8.98
C ASP A 55 -1.32 12.75 9.75
N SER A 56 -2.23 11.79 9.86
CA SER A 56 -1.96 10.51 10.51
C SER A 56 -0.89 9.69 9.78
N TYR A 57 -0.93 9.63 8.45
CA TYR A 57 0.08 8.91 7.66
C TYR A 57 1.45 9.57 7.75
N LEU A 58 1.52 10.90 7.62
CA LEU A 58 2.77 11.65 7.72
C LEU A 58 3.38 11.54 9.12
N ASN A 59 2.57 11.64 10.18
CA ASN A 59 3.03 11.49 11.55
C ASN A 59 3.56 10.07 11.84
N SER A 60 2.86 9.05 11.33
CA SER A 60 3.28 7.65 11.48
C SER A 60 4.60 7.40 10.75
N ALA A 61 4.73 7.86 9.50
CA ALA A 61 5.95 7.73 8.72
C ALA A 61 7.13 8.49 9.34
N ALA A 62 6.90 9.71 9.84
CA ALA A 62 7.93 10.47 10.55
C ALA A 62 8.38 9.74 11.83
N THR A 63 7.45 9.13 12.56
CA THR A 63 7.77 8.35 13.78
C THR A 63 8.58 7.10 13.45
N LEU A 64 8.21 6.37 12.40
CA LEU A 64 8.98 5.21 11.90
C LEU A 64 10.41 5.62 11.49
N VAL A 65 10.55 6.68 10.69
CA VAL A 65 11.87 7.14 10.24
C VAL A 65 12.71 7.66 11.41
N THR A 66 12.12 8.36 12.38
CA THR A 66 12.86 8.91 13.51
C THR A 66 13.25 7.84 14.52
N ASN A 67 12.34 6.98 14.97
CA ASN A 67 12.62 6.00 16.02
C ASN A 67 13.25 4.71 15.48
N ASP A 68 12.72 4.17 14.39
CA ASP A 68 13.15 2.84 13.91
C ASP A 68 14.38 2.90 13.01
N LEU A 69 14.60 4.01 12.31
CA LEU A 69 15.77 4.22 11.46
C LEU A 69 16.78 5.15 12.10
N TYR A 70 16.43 6.42 12.34
CA TYR A 70 17.40 7.44 12.75
C TYR A 70 17.95 7.19 14.16
N LEU A 71 17.09 7.04 15.16
CA LEU A 71 17.53 6.77 16.53
C LEU A 71 18.24 5.41 16.64
N ARG A 72 17.69 4.38 15.99
CA ARG A 72 18.21 3.01 16.14
C ARG A 72 19.47 2.69 15.31
N HIS A 73 19.72 3.39 14.21
CA HIS A 73 20.82 3.05 13.29
C HIS A 73 21.73 4.22 12.90
N VAL A 74 21.32 5.48 13.13
CA VAL A 74 22.10 6.66 12.73
C VAL A 74 22.69 7.39 13.94
N ASN A 75 21.86 7.69 14.95
CA ASN A 75 22.30 8.36 16.17
C ASN A 75 21.54 7.82 17.39
N HIS A 76 22.17 6.87 18.08
CA HIS A 76 21.59 6.15 19.23
C HIS A 76 21.42 7.01 20.49
N GLN A 77 21.95 8.23 20.50
CA GLN A 77 21.88 9.16 21.62
C GLN A 77 21.24 10.50 21.20
N ALA A 78 20.44 10.49 20.13
CA ALA A 78 19.74 11.69 19.70
C ALA A 78 18.78 12.20 20.79
N SER A 79 18.85 13.50 21.09
CA SER A 79 17.92 14.14 22.02
C SER A 79 16.51 14.27 21.40
N ASP A 80 15.49 14.39 22.24
CA ASP A 80 14.10 14.57 21.80
C ASP A 80 13.94 15.77 20.85
N HIS A 81 14.62 16.88 21.15
CA HIS A 81 14.62 18.04 20.27
C HIS A 81 15.17 17.71 18.87
N ARG A 82 16.23 16.90 18.79
CA ARG A 82 16.79 16.48 17.50
C ARG A 82 15.83 15.55 16.75
N LEU A 83 15.18 14.63 17.45
CA LEU A 83 14.16 13.75 16.85
C LEU A 83 12.98 14.55 16.30
N LEU A 84 12.52 15.58 17.00
CA LEU A 84 11.46 16.48 16.52
C LEU A 84 11.86 17.23 15.24
N VAL A 85 13.09 17.74 15.17
CA VAL A 85 13.59 18.43 13.97
C VAL A 85 13.68 17.48 12.78
N VAL A 86 14.22 16.27 12.99
CA VAL A 86 14.29 15.24 11.94
C VAL A 86 12.89 14.82 11.50
N GLY A 87 11.96 14.60 12.43
CA GLY A 87 10.57 14.26 12.13
C GLY A 87 9.91 15.32 11.25
N ARG A 88 10.04 16.61 11.61
CA ARG A 88 9.52 17.71 10.79
C ARG A 88 10.13 17.75 9.39
N ALA A 89 11.44 17.53 9.27
CA ALA A 89 12.11 17.49 7.97
C ALA A 89 11.60 16.32 7.11
N VAL A 90 11.42 15.15 7.70
CA VAL A 90 10.83 13.97 7.03
C VAL A 90 9.39 14.28 6.58
N THR A 91 8.56 14.88 7.43
CA THR A 91 7.19 15.27 7.07
C THR A 91 7.16 16.21 5.86
N VAL A 92 7.99 17.26 5.86
CA VAL A 92 8.08 18.21 4.74
C VAL A 92 8.54 17.50 3.46
N PHE A 93 9.56 16.66 3.56
CA PHE A 93 10.04 15.87 2.42
C PHE A 93 8.95 14.95 1.85
N LEU A 94 8.26 14.19 2.70
CA LEU A 94 7.19 13.28 2.29
C LEU A 94 6.02 14.04 1.68
N MET A 95 5.71 15.25 2.15
CA MET A 95 4.67 16.11 1.57
C MET A 95 5.02 16.52 0.14
N PHE A 96 6.24 17.02 -0.11
CA PHE A 96 6.66 17.35 -1.47
C PHE A 96 6.71 16.13 -2.38
N TRP A 97 7.19 14.99 -1.85
CA TRP A 97 7.21 13.74 -2.60
C TRP A 97 5.79 13.25 -2.97
N ALA A 98 4.84 13.33 -2.04
CA ALA A 98 3.45 12.97 -2.29
C ALA A 98 2.78 13.87 -3.34
N VAL A 99 3.03 15.19 -3.29
CA VAL A 99 2.54 16.12 -4.32
C VAL A 99 3.15 15.80 -5.69
N GLY A 100 4.46 15.54 -5.75
CA GLY A 100 5.12 15.12 -6.98
C GLY A 100 4.55 13.82 -7.55
N PHE A 101 4.29 12.84 -6.69
CA PHE A 101 3.67 11.57 -7.07
C PHE A 101 2.22 11.77 -7.57
N ALA A 102 1.45 12.66 -6.96
CA ALA A 102 0.10 12.98 -7.43
C ALA A 102 0.10 13.56 -8.85
N PHE A 103 1.05 14.44 -9.17
CA PHE A 103 1.21 14.95 -10.55
C PHE A 103 1.59 13.86 -11.54
N LEU A 104 2.45 12.90 -11.14
CA LEU A 104 2.79 11.75 -11.97
C LEU A 104 1.56 10.88 -12.28
N VAL A 105 0.74 10.59 -11.26
CA VAL A 105 -0.50 9.82 -11.43
C VAL A 105 -1.46 10.53 -12.37
N LYS A 106 -1.67 11.84 -12.18
CA LYS A 106 -2.50 12.65 -13.07
C LYS A 106 -2.03 12.59 -14.52
N TRP A 107 -0.71 12.69 -14.75
CA TRP A 107 -0.15 12.61 -16.09
C TRP A 107 -0.35 11.23 -16.75
N MET A 108 -0.27 10.14 -15.97
CA MET A 108 -0.56 8.78 -16.47
C MET A 108 -2.03 8.60 -16.85
N ASP A 109 -2.94 9.18 -16.06
CA ASP A 109 -4.38 9.17 -16.32
C ASP A 109 -4.72 9.93 -17.61
N GLU A 110 -4.21 11.15 -17.77
CA GLU A 110 -4.37 11.95 -19.00
C GLU A 110 -3.75 11.26 -20.23
N SER A 111 -2.74 10.40 -20.03
CA SER A 111 -2.11 9.63 -21.11
C SER A 111 -2.86 8.35 -21.48
N GLY A 112 -4.00 8.06 -20.84
CA GLY A 112 -4.78 6.83 -21.04
C GLY A 112 -4.09 5.55 -20.54
N LYS A 113 -3.11 5.70 -19.63
CA LYS A 113 -2.29 4.58 -19.11
C LYS A 113 -2.67 4.18 -17.68
N ALA A 114 -3.52 4.94 -17.01
CA ALA A 114 -4.02 4.63 -15.68
C ALA A 114 -5.39 3.98 -15.77
N SER A 115 -5.61 2.96 -14.94
CA SER A 115 -6.91 2.32 -14.78
C SER A 115 -7.71 2.88 -13.59
N GLY A 116 -7.53 4.17 -13.31
CA GLY A 116 -8.13 4.89 -12.18
C GLY A 116 -7.32 4.81 -10.88
N ILE A 117 -7.61 5.72 -9.95
CA ILE A 117 -6.85 5.88 -8.70
C ILE A 117 -6.92 4.63 -7.82
N TYR A 118 -8.08 3.97 -7.77
CA TYR A 118 -8.27 2.75 -6.99
C TYR A 118 -7.35 1.62 -7.46
N ALA A 119 -7.25 1.39 -8.76
CA ALA A 119 -6.42 0.34 -9.34
C ALA A 119 -4.92 0.59 -9.08
N ILE A 120 -4.46 1.82 -9.25
CA ILE A 120 -3.09 2.22 -8.92
C ILE A 120 -2.80 1.96 -7.44
N PHE A 121 -3.68 2.42 -6.56
CA PHE A 121 -3.50 2.25 -5.12
C PHE A 121 -3.44 0.76 -4.74
N GLN A 122 -4.34 -0.06 -5.27
CA GLN A 122 -4.37 -1.49 -5.02
C GLN A 122 -3.15 -2.21 -5.61
N THR A 123 -2.66 -1.79 -6.76
CA THR A 123 -1.44 -2.34 -7.37
C THR A 123 -0.21 -2.05 -6.50
N LEU A 124 -0.07 -0.81 -6.01
CA LEU A 124 1.01 -0.44 -5.11
C LEU A 124 0.94 -1.20 -3.78
N MET A 125 -0.26 -1.34 -3.21
CA MET A 125 -0.47 -2.11 -1.99
C MET A 125 -0.17 -3.60 -2.20
N ALA A 126 -0.57 -4.16 -3.34
CA ALA A 126 -0.38 -5.56 -3.69
C ALA A 126 1.10 -5.98 -3.67
N PHE A 127 2.02 -5.06 -3.99
CA PHE A 127 3.47 -5.30 -3.97
C PHE A 127 3.97 -5.67 -2.57
N PHE A 128 3.39 -5.07 -1.53
CA PHE A 128 3.81 -5.27 -0.14
C PHE A 128 2.91 -6.25 0.60
N GLN A 129 1.62 -6.26 0.32
CA GLN A 129 0.63 -6.99 1.11
C GLN A 129 0.85 -8.51 1.10
N GLY A 130 1.11 -9.09 -0.08
CA GLY A 130 1.38 -10.52 -0.23
C GLY A 130 2.62 -10.97 0.56
N PRO A 131 3.80 -10.38 0.31
CA PRO A 131 5.02 -10.73 1.06
C PRO A 131 4.92 -10.42 2.56
N ALA A 132 4.28 -9.31 2.95
CA ALA A 132 4.06 -8.97 4.36
C ALA A 132 3.21 -10.04 5.06
N LEU A 133 2.11 -10.47 4.41
CA LEU A 133 1.25 -11.52 4.95
C LEU A 133 2.03 -12.83 5.13
N ALA A 134 2.84 -13.24 4.16
CA ALA A 134 3.66 -14.45 4.26
C ALA A 134 4.62 -14.40 5.47
N THR A 135 5.31 -13.26 5.64
CA THR A 135 6.25 -13.05 6.75
C THR A 135 5.55 -13.06 8.11
N ILE A 136 4.43 -12.35 8.24
CA ILE A 136 3.66 -12.27 9.48
C ILE A 136 3.08 -13.65 9.81
N LEU A 137 2.48 -14.33 8.84
CA LEU A 137 1.87 -15.65 9.01
C LEU A 137 2.90 -16.69 9.47
N CYS A 138 4.09 -16.71 8.83
CA CYS A 138 5.17 -17.60 9.24
C CYS A 138 5.69 -17.26 10.64
N GLY A 139 5.83 -15.97 10.96
CA GLY A 139 6.27 -15.52 12.29
C GLY A 139 5.30 -15.94 13.41
N PHE A 140 4.00 -15.96 13.13
CA PHE A 140 2.97 -16.34 14.10
C PHE A 140 2.65 -17.83 14.16
N LEU A 141 2.84 -18.59 13.07
CA LEU A 141 2.42 -20.01 13.02
C LEU A 141 3.58 -21.00 13.00
N TRP A 142 4.79 -20.58 12.62
CA TRP A 142 5.89 -21.50 12.39
C TRP A 142 7.12 -21.18 13.25
N LYS A 143 7.34 -22.00 14.28
CA LYS A 143 8.47 -21.87 15.24
C LYS A 143 9.85 -21.90 14.59
N ARG A 144 9.95 -22.43 13.37
CA ARG A 144 11.21 -22.51 12.63
C ARG A 144 11.47 -21.28 11.76
N ALA A 145 10.53 -20.34 11.64
CA ALA A 145 10.75 -19.09 10.93
C ALA A 145 11.94 -18.31 11.55
N THR A 146 12.85 -17.84 10.71
CA THR A 146 14.07 -17.14 11.11
C THR A 146 14.07 -15.70 10.59
N GLY A 147 14.76 -14.78 11.27
CA GLY A 147 14.88 -13.39 10.82
C GLY A 147 15.41 -13.24 9.38
N PRO A 148 16.49 -13.94 8.99
CA PRO A 148 16.98 -13.92 7.62
C PRO A 148 15.99 -14.49 6.60
N GLY A 149 15.25 -15.54 6.95
CA GLY A 149 14.22 -16.12 6.06
C GLY A 149 13.06 -15.15 5.82
N ALA A 150 12.59 -14.49 6.88
CA ALA A 150 11.59 -13.44 6.81
C ALA A 150 12.03 -12.28 5.89
N LEU A 151 13.25 -11.77 6.06
CA LEU A 151 13.77 -10.70 5.21
C LEU A 151 13.93 -11.14 3.75
N ALA A 152 14.57 -12.29 3.52
CA ALA A 152 14.80 -12.81 2.17
C ALA A 152 13.48 -13.03 1.43
N GLY A 153 12.50 -13.68 2.07
CA GLY A 153 11.20 -13.92 1.44
C GLY A 153 10.38 -12.65 1.23
N PHE A 154 10.46 -11.68 2.14
CA PHE A 154 9.80 -10.39 1.95
C PHE A 154 10.32 -9.67 0.69
N PHE A 155 11.65 -9.55 0.54
CA PHE A 155 12.24 -8.88 -0.61
C PHE A 155 12.08 -9.67 -1.92
N VAL A 156 12.20 -11.00 -1.90
CA VAL A 156 11.95 -11.82 -3.10
C VAL A 156 10.48 -11.79 -3.50
N GLY A 157 9.56 -11.81 -2.54
CA GLY A 157 8.13 -11.64 -2.80
C GLY A 157 7.82 -10.30 -3.44
N MET A 158 8.35 -9.20 -2.91
CA MET A 158 8.20 -7.87 -3.52
C MET A 158 8.76 -7.82 -4.94
N ALA A 159 9.97 -8.37 -5.14
CA ALA A 159 10.58 -8.46 -6.47
C ALA A 159 9.74 -9.30 -7.45
N THR A 160 9.10 -10.37 -6.97
CA THR A 160 8.17 -11.18 -7.76
C THR A 160 6.96 -10.34 -8.19
N SER A 161 6.34 -9.61 -7.26
CA SER A 161 5.16 -8.79 -7.56
C SER A 161 5.47 -7.68 -8.58
N VAL A 162 6.58 -6.97 -8.37
CA VAL A 162 7.04 -5.90 -9.27
C VAL A 162 7.44 -6.47 -10.64
N GLY A 163 8.11 -7.63 -10.65
CA GLY A 163 8.50 -8.33 -11.88
C GLY A 163 7.29 -8.77 -12.71
N LEU A 164 6.25 -9.31 -12.07
CA LEU A 164 5.01 -9.71 -12.75
C LEU A 164 4.25 -8.49 -13.30
N PHE A 165 4.20 -7.39 -12.55
CA PHE A 165 3.65 -6.13 -13.05
C PHE A 165 4.41 -5.63 -14.26
N ALA A 166 5.74 -5.56 -14.19
CA ALA A 166 6.59 -5.12 -15.29
C ALA A 166 6.45 -6.03 -16.52
N ALA A 167 6.38 -7.35 -16.32
CA ALA A 167 6.18 -8.31 -17.41
C ALA A 167 4.82 -8.11 -18.11
N ASN A 168 3.76 -7.84 -17.35
CA ASN A 168 2.44 -7.53 -17.92
C ASN A 168 2.48 -6.25 -18.76
N GLN A 169 3.04 -5.16 -18.24
CA GLN A 169 3.17 -3.90 -18.99
C GLN A 169 4.06 -4.07 -20.22
N TRP A 170 5.11 -4.89 -20.13
CA TRP A 170 6.00 -5.17 -21.24
C TRP A 170 5.29 -5.94 -22.38
N HIS A 171 4.53 -6.98 -22.04
CA HIS A 171 3.75 -7.76 -23.02
C HIS A 171 2.75 -6.86 -23.77
N GLU A 172 2.05 -6.00 -23.04
CA GLU A 172 1.11 -5.04 -23.61
C GLU A 172 1.80 -4.07 -24.58
N SER A 173 3.00 -3.59 -24.22
CA SER A 173 3.79 -2.72 -25.12
C SER A 173 4.22 -3.39 -26.43
N LEU A 174 4.37 -4.72 -26.42
CA LEU A 174 4.74 -5.52 -27.60
C LEU A 174 3.53 -5.97 -28.43
N GLY A 175 2.31 -5.62 -28.01
CA GLY A 175 1.07 -6.11 -28.64
C GLY A 175 0.81 -7.61 -28.43
N ILE A 176 1.49 -8.22 -27.45
CA ILE A 176 1.28 -9.61 -27.05
C ILE A 176 0.23 -9.61 -25.93
N ALA A 177 -0.61 -10.64 -25.88
CA ALA A 177 -1.57 -10.79 -24.79
C ALA A 177 -0.83 -10.77 -23.42
N PRO A 178 -1.30 -9.95 -22.46
CA PRO A 178 -0.68 -9.87 -21.14
C PRO A 178 -0.75 -11.24 -20.43
N LEU A 179 0.20 -11.49 -19.53
CA LEU A 179 0.30 -12.72 -18.75
C LEU A 179 -1.00 -13.00 -17.97
N PHE A 180 -1.60 -11.93 -17.43
CA PHE A 180 -2.91 -11.98 -16.79
C PHE A 180 -3.90 -11.12 -17.59
N GLN A 181 -4.87 -11.77 -18.25
CA GLN A 181 -5.87 -11.12 -19.13
C GLN A 181 -7.09 -10.60 -18.35
N VAL A 182 -6.88 -10.15 -17.12
CA VAL A 182 -7.93 -9.61 -16.24
C VAL A 182 -7.75 -8.09 -16.19
N PRO A 183 -8.83 -7.28 -16.23
CA PRO A 183 -8.74 -5.82 -16.28
C PRO A 183 -7.92 -5.21 -15.13
N GLU A 184 -7.84 -5.90 -13.99
CA GLU A 184 -7.10 -5.46 -12.81
C GLU A 184 -6.37 -6.62 -12.13
N PRO A 185 -5.16 -6.97 -12.59
CA PRO A 185 -4.47 -8.17 -12.12
C PRO A 185 -3.71 -7.99 -10.79
N PHE A 186 -3.89 -6.86 -10.07
CA PHE A 186 -3.16 -6.58 -8.82
C PHE A 186 -3.24 -7.72 -7.80
N LEU A 187 -4.40 -8.38 -7.70
CA LEU A 187 -4.58 -9.49 -6.77
C LEU A 187 -3.76 -10.72 -7.18
N TYR A 188 -3.64 -10.99 -8.49
CA TYR A 188 -2.79 -12.07 -9.00
C TYR A 188 -1.32 -11.82 -8.68
N PHE A 189 -0.84 -10.58 -8.86
CA PHE A 189 0.52 -10.21 -8.46
C PHE A 189 0.76 -10.50 -6.97
N SER A 190 -0.18 -10.10 -6.11
CA SER A 190 -0.07 -10.30 -4.67
C SER A 190 -0.08 -11.76 -4.26
N VAL A 191 -0.92 -12.60 -4.88
CA VAL A 191 -0.98 -14.05 -4.60
C VAL A 191 0.32 -14.74 -4.99
N TRP A 192 0.85 -14.47 -6.18
CA TRP A 192 2.12 -15.06 -6.60
C TRP A 192 3.30 -14.57 -5.75
N ALA A 193 3.29 -13.29 -5.36
CA ALA A 193 4.26 -12.73 -4.44
C ALA A 193 4.18 -13.35 -3.03
N PHE A 194 2.97 -13.66 -2.54
CA PHE A 194 2.78 -14.38 -1.29
C PHE A 194 3.34 -15.80 -1.37
N LEU A 195 3.05 -16.53 -2.44
CA LEU A 195 3.53 -17.91 -2.63
C LEU A 195 5.05 -17.97 -2.77
N SER A 196 5.65 -17.04 -3.54
CA SER A 196 7.11 -16.98 -3.69
C SER A 196 7.79 -16.56 -2.38
N ALA A 197 7.23 -15.59 -1.65
CA ALA A 197 7.72 -15.20 -0.33
C ALA A 197 7.66 -16.38 0.65
N LEU A 198 6.53 -17.10 0.71
CA LEU A 198 6.34 -18.25 1.59
C LEU A 198 7.39 -19.34 1.30
N LEU A 199 7.60 -19.67 0.03
CA LEU A 199 8.58 -20.66 -0.38
C LEU A 199 10.00 -20.25 0.05
N VAL A 200 10.38 -18.99 -0.18
CA VAL A 200 11.71 -18.48 0.20
C VAL A 200 11.88 -18.45 1.72
N ILE A 201 10.87 -18.02 2.48
CA ILE A 201 10.89 -18.06 3.95
C ILE A 201 11.16 -19.49 4.39
N ILE A 202 10.42 -20.46 3.86
CA ILE A 202 10.58 -21.87 4.24
C ILE A 202 12.00 -22.37 3.93
N VAL A 203 12.47 -22.19 2.70
CA VAL A 203 13.79 -22.67 2.27
C VAL A 203 14.89 -22.02 3.09
N VAL A 204 14.91 -20.69 3.21
CA VAL A 204 15.97 -19.97 3.92
C VAL A 204 15.93 -20.25 5.42
N SER A 205 14.75 -20.38 6.03
CA SER A 205 14.62 -20.71 7.45
C SER A 205 15.03 -22.15 7.79
N LEU A 206 14.91 -23.09 6.84
CA LEU A 206 15.47 -24.44 6.99
C LEU A 206 16.99 -24.44 6.86
N LEU A 207 17.55 -23.63 5.96
CA LEU A 207 18.99 -23.53 5.71
C LEU A 207 19.75 -22.68 6.75
N THR A 208 19.04 -21.83 7.50
CA THR A 208 19.64 -20.96 8.52
C THR A 208 19.54 -21.54 9.93
N LYS A 209 20.36 -21.02 10.85
CA LYS A 209 20.34 -21.43 12.24
C LYS A 209 18.99 -21.06 12.88
N PRO A 210 18.35 -21.97 13.62
CA PRO A 210 17.11 -21.67 14.31
C PRO A 210 17.29 -20.53 15.32
N GLU A 211 16.26 -19.69 15.44
CA GLU A 211 16.24 -18.60 16.41
C GLU A 211 16.22 -19.15 17.86
N PRO A 212 16.76 -18.39 18.82
CA PRO A 212 16.77 -18.79 20.23
C PRO A 212 15.36 -19.12 20.75
N PRO A 213 15.20 -20.13 21.62
CA PRO A 213 13.91 -20.55 22.15
C PRO A 213 13.14 -19.41 22.85
N GLU A 214 13.85 -18.44 23.43
CA GLU A 214 13.24 -17.26 24.07
C GLU A 214 12.37 -16.45 23.11
N LYS A 215 12.79 -16.31 21.85
CA LYS A 215 12.03 -15.57 20.83
C LYS A 215 10.82 -16.35 20.31
N THR A 216 10.79 -17.67 20.47
CA THR A 216 9.69 -18.53 20.00
C THR A 216 8.80 -19.03 21.13
N ALA A 217 9.13 -18.70 22.38
CA ALA A 217 8.42 -19.14 23.57
C ALA A 217 6.95 -18.68 23.62
N PHE A 218 6.63 -17.53 23.01
CA PHE A 218 5.25 -17.03 22.96
C PHE A 218 4.32 -17.97 22.16
N LEU A 219 4.84 -18.69 21.16
CA LEU A 219 4.10 -19.68 20.37
C LEU A 219 3.75 -20.95 21.15
N ASN A 220 4.43 -21.20 22.27
CA ASN A 220 4.12 -22.35 23.14
C ASN A 220 3.01 -22.01 24.13
N ARG A 221 2.87 -20.75 24.54
CA ARG A 221 1.84 -20.30 25.50
C ARG A 221 0.44 -20.19 24.88
N THR A 222 0.35 -20.09 23.55
CA THR A 222 -0.92 -20.03 22.82
C THR A 222 -1.45 -21.41 22.40
N ALA A 223 -0.67 -22.47 22.59
CA ALA A 223 -1.01 -23.85 22.20
C ALA A 223 -1.44 -24.73 23.40
N SER A 224 -1.53 -24.17 24.60
CA SER A 224 -2.02 -24.80 25.85
C SER A 224 -3.34 -24.17 26.28
#